data_AF-A0AAF3EEU6-F1
#
_entry.id   AF-A0AAF3EEU6-F1
#
_cell.length_a   1.000
_cell.length_b   1.000
_cell.length_c   1.000
_cell.angle_alpha   90.00
_cell.angle_beta   90.00
_cell.angle_gamma   90.00
#
_symmetry.space_group_name_H-M   'P 1'
#
loop_
_entity.id
_entity.type
_entity.pdbx_description
1 polymer ?
#
loop_
_entity_poly.entity_id
_entity_poly.type
_entity_poly.pdbx_seq_one_letter_code
_entity_poly.pdbx_strand_id
1 'polypeptide(L)'
;MADFLEFDSVEDADRMIDSCSFQSSQFDIFTHDYREYSDQLEKNVEGPSGCGCGEEKAECCEKKIEKKVLVNVTRLLQKAQKSLLKIKAKLGDELNISEDLIAEILDVQRQLGAFVRSEKSEFASTTLDLPDFDVDDMELLLGEALPQQSMMDILRKARSSDADKVAELLNKADILLIESDHIIETVSGYTF
;
A
#
# COMPACT_ATOMS: atom_id res chain seq x y z
N MET A 1 69.73 0.01 9.32
CA MET A 1 69.60 -0.87 10.49
C MET A 1 68.18 -0.67 10.96
N ALA A 2 67.37 -1.71 10.77
CA ALA A 2 65.92 -1.71 10.91
C ALA A 2 65.49 -1.74 12.38
N ASP A 3 64.35 -1.10 12.64
CA ASP A 3 63.28 -1.51 13.55
C ASP A 3 63.68 -2.12 14.90
N PHE A 4 63.70 -1.27 15.92
CA PHE A 4 63.50 -1.72 17.31
C PHE A 4 62.80 -0.62 18.12
N LEU A 5 61.56 -0.31 17.73
CA LEU A 5 60.58 0.32 18.60
C LEU A 5 59.58 -0.77 18.97
N GLU A 6 59.84 -1.41 20.10
CA GLU A 6 58.95 -2.41 20.67
C GLU A 6 57.58 -1.76 20.94
N PHE A 7 56.56 -2.41 20.39
CA PHE A 7 55.15 -2.23 20.73
C PHE A 7 54.97 -2.52 22.24
N ASP A 8 54.82 -1.47 23.06
CA ASP A 8 54.15 -1.61 24.35
C ASP A 8 52.65 -1.75 24.09
N SER A 9 52.23 -2.92 23.63
CA SER A 9 50.83 -3.31 23.47
C SER A 9 50.26 -3.77 24.81
N VAL A 10 50.19 -2.85 25.77
CA VAL A 10 49.21 -2.95 26.85
C VAL A 10 48.25 -1.79 26.63
N GLU A 11 47.32 -1.98 25.69
CA GLU A 11 46.16 -1.10 25.56
C GLU A 11 45.50 -1.02 26.94
N ASP A 12 45.40 0.19 27.50
CA ASP A 12 44.81 0.48 28.82
C ASP A 12 43.49 -0.30 28.97
N ALA A 13 43.53 -1.41 29.70
CA ALA A 13 42.36 -2.24 29.95
C ALA A 13 41.23 -1.41 30.60
N ASP A 14 41.62 -0.41 31.39
CA ASP A 14 40.71 0.56 32.00
C ASP A 14 39.99 1.42 30.95
N ARG A 15 40.67 1.86 29.89
CA ARG A 15 40.01 2.60 28.78
C ARG A 15 39.02 1.73 28.01
N MET A 16 39.35 0.46 27.81
CA MET A 16 38.44 -0.50 27.17
C MET A 16 37.20 -0.71 28.03
N ILE A 17 37.37 -0.90 29.34
CA ILE A 17 36.27 -1.07 30.30
C ILE A 17 35.40 0.20 30.36
N ASP A 18 36.00 1.37 30.44
CA ASP A 18 35.29 2.66 30.43
C ASP A 18 34.49 2.85 29.14
N SER A 19 35.07 2.50 27.99
CA SER A 19 34.39 2.60 26.69
C SER A 19 33.19 1.67 26.58
N CYS A 20 33.32 0.42 27.04
CA CYS A 20 32.24 -0.55 27.03
C CYS A 20 31.12 -0.16 28.00
N SER A 21 31.47 0.33 29.20
CA SER A 21 30.49 0.78 30.19
C SER A 21 29.70 2.01 29.74
N PHE A 22 30.35 2.93 29.03
CA PHE A 22 29.70 4.08 28.43
C PHE A 22 28.75 3.65 27.30
N GLN A 23 29.20 2.75 26.40
CA GLN A 23 28.36 2.25 25.31
C GLN A 23 27.13 1.47 25.82
N SER A 24 27.28 0.65 26.85
CA SER A 24 26.12 -0.03 27.47
C SER A 24 25.14 0.98 28.07
N SER A 25 25.63 2.00 28.77
CA SER A 25 24.78 3.04 29.33
C SER A 25 24.04 3.83 28.25
N GLN A 26 24.68 4.15 27.12
CA GLN A 26 24.04 4.85 26.01
C GLN A 26 22.96 3.98 25.33
N PHE A 27 23.20 2.68 25.20
CA PHE A 27 22.22 1.75 24.65
C PHE A 27 21.01 1.56 25.57
N ASP A 28 21.23 1.50 26.88
CA ASP A 28 20.15 1.42 27.87
C ASP A 28 19.30 2.69 27.87
N ILE A 29 19.92 3.87 27.78
CA ILE A 29 19.20 5.15 27.64
C ILE A 29 18.37 5.16 26.35
N PHE A 30 18.99 4.82 25.21
CA PHE A 30 18.28 4.78 23.93
C PHE A 30 17.08 3.82 23.94
N THR A 31 17.25 2.62 24.49
CA THR A 31 16.17 1.62 24.52
C THR A 31 15.06 2.00 25.50
N HIS A 32 15.39 2.63 26.63
CA HIS A 32 14.42 3.17 27.57
C HIS A 32 13.62 4.31 26.92
N ASP A 33 14.30 5.30 26.35
CA ASP A 33 13.68 6.45 25.70
C ASP A 33 12.80 6.02 24.50
N TYR A 34 13.27 5.05 23.72
CA TYR A 34 12.49 4.49 22.61
C TYR A 34 11.21 3.81 23.09
N ARG A 35 11.28 3.02 24.17
CA ARG A 35 10.11 2.34 24.76
C ARG A 35 9.12 3.33 25.38
N GLU A 36 9.61 4.32 26.11
CA GLU A 36 8.73 5.35 26.67
C GLU A 36 8.07 6.19 25.59
N TYR A 37 8.78 6.50 24.50
CA TYR A 37 8.23 7.22 23.37
C TYR A 37 7.19 6.40 22.60
N SER A 38 7.44 5.09 22.39
CA SER A 38 6.45 4.20 21.76
C SER A 38 5.19 4.05 22.61
N ASP A 39 5.33 3.89 23.93
CA ASP A 39 4.19 3.71 24.84
C ASP A 39 3.34 5.00 24.97
N GLN A 40 3.95 6.18 24.79
CA GLN A 40 3.23 7.46 24.74
C GLN A 40 2.50 7.67 23.41
N LEU A 41 3.04 7.17 22.30
CA LEU A 41 2.38 7.18 21.00
C LEU A 41 1.14 6.27 20.98
N GLU A 42 1.20 5.10 21.63
CA GLU A 42 0.07 4.15 21.66
C GLU A 42 -1.10 4.64 22.54
N LYS A 43 -0.83 5.37 23.62
CA LYS A 43 -1.88 5.86 24.54
C LYS A 43 -2.72 7.02 23.99
N ASN A 44 -2.28 7.67 22.91
CA ASN A 44 -3.02 8.77 22.28
C ASN A 44 -3.92 8.32 21.11
N VAL A 45 -4.03 7.01 20.85
CA VAL A 45 -4.83 6.43 19.75
C VAL A 45 -6.11 5.76 20.27
N GLU A 46 -6.99 6.53 20.91
CA GLU A 46 -8.38 6.10 21.11
C GLU A 46 -9.27 6.66 19.98
N GLY A 47 -9.16 6.04 18.81
CA GLY A 47 -10.03 6.31 17.66
C GLY A 47 -9.80 5.27 16.56
N PRO A 48 -10.83 4.84 15.81
CA PRO A 48 -10.76 3.68 14.91
C PRO A 48 -9.98 3.96 13.60
N SER A 49 -9.16 5.00 13.57
CA SER A 49 -8.55 5.55 12.36
C SER A 49 -7.23 6.30 12.65
N GLY A 50 -6.42 5.80 13.58
CA GLY A 50 -5.11 6.41 13.89
C GLY A 50 -3.94 5.54 13.43
N CYS A 51 -3.33 5.87 12.30
CA CYS A 51 -1.93 5.50 12.02
C CYS A 51 -1.10 6.11 13.16
N GLY A 52 -0.35 5.31 13.92
CA GLY A 52 0.54 5.75 15.02
C GLY A 52 1.77 6.54 14.54
N CYS A 53 1.54 7.43 13.60
CA CYS A 53 2.50 8.08 12.75
C CYS A 53 2.54 9.53 13.24
N GLY A 54 3.43 9.81 14.21
CA GLY A 54 3.61 11.15 14.79
C GLY A 54 3.78 12.23 13.71
N GLU A 55 3.42 13.46 14.07
CA GLU A 55 3.10 14.62 13.21
C GLU A 55 4.16 15.03 12.16
N GLU A 56 5.32 14.38 12.09
CA GLU A 56 6.38 14.69 11.13
C GLU A 56 6.41 13.79 9.89
N LYS A 57 5.49 12.81 9.75
CA LYS A 57 5.43 11.94 8.56
C LYS A 57 4.08 12.01 7.86
N ALA A 58 3.77 13.17 7.27
CA ALA A 58 2.71 13.27 6.26
C ALA A 58 2.94 12.30 5.08
N GLU A 59 4.18 11.87 4.83
CA GLU A 59 4.53 10.86 3.81
C GLU A 59 4.20 9.40 4.22
N CYS A 60 3.96 9.09 5.50
CA CYS A 60 3.64 7.71 5.92
C CYS A 60 2.18 7.32 5.64
N CYS A 61 1.31 8.32 5.55
CA CYS A 61 -0.14 8.15 5.43
C CYS A 61 -0.62 8.28 3.98
N GLU A 62 0.20 7.91 2.99
CA GLU A 62 -0.37 7.58 1.68
C GLU A 62 -1.48 6.56 1.93
N LYS A 63 -2.70 6.87 1.47
CA LYS A 63 -3.90 6.05 1.63
C LYS A 63 -3.67 4.68 1.00
N LYS A 64 -2.97 3.80 1.70
CA LYS A 64 -2.80 2.41 1.32
C LYS A 64 -4.16 1.79 1.53
N ILE A 65 -4.91 1.73 0.43
CA ILE A 65 -6.13 0.93 0.36
C ILE A 65 -5.72 -0.48 0.73
N GLU A 66 -6.16 -0.95 1.89
CA GLU A 66 -5.76 -2.25 2.38
C GLU A 66 -6.22 -3.32 1.39
N LYS A 67 -5.31 -4.22 0.98
CA LYS A 67 -5.63 -5.37 0.11
C LYS A 67 -6.87 -6.14 0.59
N LYS A 68 -7.09 -6.17 1.90
CA LYS A 68 -8.27 -6.76 2.53
C LYS A 68 -9.58 -6.13 2.07
N VAL A 69 -9.64 -4.80 1.93
CA VAL A 69 -10.81 -4.07 1.43
C VAL A 69 -11.10 -4.49 -0.01
N LEU A 70 -10.08 -4.49 -0.88
CA LEU A 70 -10.23 -4.91 -2.28
C LEU A 70 -10.72 -6.37 -2.42
N VAL A 71 -10.16 -7.28 -1.63
CA VAL A 71 -10.56 -8.69 -1.62
C VAL A 71 -11.99 -8.87 -1.09
N ASN A 72 -12.37 -8.09 -0.07
CA ASN A 72 -13.72 -8.14 0.48
C ASN A 72 -14.75 -7.62 -0.52
N VAL A 73 -14.50 -6.45 -1.14
CA VAL A 73 -15.40 -5.85 -2.13
C VAL A 73 -15.55 -6.75 -3.35
N THR A 74 -14.45 -7.30 -3.88
CA THR A 74 -14.53 -8.28 -4.98
C THR A 74 -15.32 -9.53 -4.63
N ARG A 75 -15.20 -10.05 -3.40
CA ARG A 75 -16.03 -11.17 -2.92
C ARG A 75 -17.51 -10.80 -2.79
N LEU A 76 -17.82 -9.60 -2.33
CA LEU A 76 -19.21 -9.10 -2.25
C LEU A 76 -19.81 -8.97 -3.65
N LEU A 77 -19.09 -8.37 -4.59
CA LEU A 77 -19.52 -8.26 -5.99
C LEU A 77 -19.77 -9.64 -6.61
N GLN A 78 -18.92 -10.64 -6.33
CA GLN A 78 -19.13 -12.01 -6.80
C GLN A 78 -20.38 -12.65 -6.21
N LYS A 79 -20.69 -12.35 -4.95
CA LYS A 79 -21.90 -12.83 -4.29
C LYS A 79 -23.13 -12.18 -4.93
N ALA A 80 -23.12 -10.85 -5.10
CA ALA A 80 -24.18 -10.07 -5.74
C ALA A 80 -24.46 -10.56 -7.17
N GLN A 81 -23.42 -10.76 -7.97
CA GLN A 81 -23.54 -11.32 -9.31
C GLN A 81 -24.23 -12.70 -9.31
N LYS A 82 -23.80 -13.60 -8.42
CA LYS A 82 -24.39 -14.94 -8.32
C LYS A 82 -25.85 -14.90 -7.86
N SER A 83 -26.23 -13.98 -6.97
CA SER A 83 -27.63 -13.80 -6.56
C SER A 83 -28.47 -13.27 -7.71
N LEU A 84 -28.00 -12.25 -8.44
CA LEU A 84 -28.71 -11.70 -9.60
C LEU A 84 -28.92 -12.76 -10.70
N LEU A 85 -27.89 -13.57 -11.01
CA LEU A 85 -28.01 -14.68 -11.96
C LEU A 85 -29.01 -15.75 -11.51
N LYS A 86 -29.07 -16.05 -10.21
CA LYS A 86 -30.06 -16.98 -9.65
C LYS A 86 -31.49 -16.43 -9.74
N ILE A 87 -31.66 -15.13 -9.52
CA ILE A 87 -32.97 -14.49 -9.65
C ILE A 87 -33.41 -14.52 -11.11
N LYS A 88 -32.52 -14.15 -12.06
CA LYS A 88 -32.78 -14.26 -13.50
C LYS A 88 -33.22 -15.67 -13.90
N ALA A 89 -32.52 -16.69 -13.42
CA ALA A 89 -32.86 -18.09 -13.70
C ALA A 89 -34.20 -18.54 -13.12
N LYS A 90 -34.69 -17.91 -12.05
CA LYS A 90 -35.96 -18.26 -11.38
C LYS A 90 -37.17 -17.52 -11.92
N LEU A 91 -37.03 -16.23 -12.23
CA LEU A 91 -38.13 -15.39 -12.70
C LEU A 91 -38.29 -15.36 -14.22
N GLY A 92 -37.31 -15.87 -14.98
CA GLY A 92 -37.33 -15.75 -16.45
C GLY A 92 -37.21 -14.29 -16.92
N ASP A 93 -37.29 -14.07 -18.23
CA ASP A 93 -37.10 -12.76 -18.91
C ASP A 93 -38.12 -11.66 -18.51
N GLU A 94 -39.01 -11.91 -17.55
CA GLU A 94 -40.04 -10.96 -17.09
C GLU A 94 -39.48 -9.84 -16.21
N LEU A 95 -38.30 -10.04 -15.62
CA LEU A 95 -37.60 -8.99 -14.89
C LEU A 95 -36.46 -8.46 -15.77
N ASN A 96 -36.53 -7.18 -16.15
CA ASN A 96 -35.40 -6.40 -16.68
C ASN A 96 -34.32 -6.25 -15.59
N ILE A 97 -33.78 -7.37 -15.06
CA ILE A 97 -32.48 -7.38 -14.41
C ILE A 97 -31.54 -7.01 -15.55
N SER A 98 -31.13 -5.75 -15.56
CA SER A 98 -30.30 -5.17 -16.61
C SER A 98 -29.09 -6.07 -16.79
N GLU A 99 -29.02 -6.75 -17.94
CA GLU A 99 -27.81 -7.45 -18.36
C GLU A 99 -26.60 -6.50 -18.28
N ASP A 100 -26.86 -5.22 -18.48
CA ASP A 100 -25.95 -4.09 -18.28
C ASP A 100 -25.38 -4.03 -16.84
N LEU A 101 -26.20 -4.20 -15.80
CA LEU A 101 -25.72 -4.20 -14.40
C LEU A 101 -24.80 -5.40 -14.13
N ILE A 102 -25.17 -6.58 -14.64
CA ILE A 102 -24.34 -7.79 -14.51
C ILE A 102 -23.01 -7.61 -15.27
N ALA A 103 -23.06 -7.01 -16.46
CA ALA A 103 -21.88 -6.70 -17.26
C ALA A 103 -20.98 -5.66 -16.56
N GLU A 104 -21.57 -4.66 -15.92
CA GLU A 104 -20.85 -3.61 -15.20
C GLU A 104 -20.18 -4.14 -13.92
N ILE A 105 -20.87 -5.01 -13.16
CA ILE A 105 -20.28 -5.74 -12.03
C ILE A 105 -19.08 -6.59 -12.49
N LEU A 106 -19.19 -7.26 -13.64
CA LEU A 106 -18.10 -8.05 -14.21
C LEU A 106 -16.90 -7.21 -14.63
N ASP A 107 -17.14 -6.04 -15.21
CA ASP A 107 -16.09 -5.12 -15.62
C ASP A 107 -15.33 -4.56 -14.40
N VAL A 108 -16.05 -4.09 -13.38
CA VAL A 108 -15.45 -3.61 -12.13
C VAL A 108 -14.66 -4.72 -11.43
N GLN A 109 -15.17 -5.95 -11.40
CA GLN A 109 -14.42 -7.10 -10.85
C GLN A 109 -13.14 -7.38 -11.63
N ARG A 110 -13.17 -7.30 -12.97
CA ARG A 110 -11.99 -7.51 -13.82
C ARG A 110 -10.93 -6.45 -13.53
N GLN A 111 -11.34 -5.19 -13.43
CA GLN A 111 -10.45 -4.06 -13.17
C GLN A 111 -9.83 -4.16 -11.77
N LEU A 112 -10.62 -4.37 -10.71
CA LEU A 112 -10.10 -4.59 -9.34
C LEU A 112 -9.16 -5.81 -9.29
N GLY A 113 -9.49 -6.90 -9.99
CA GLY A 113 -8.64 -8.09 -10.08
C GLY A 113 -7.35 -7.88 -10.87
N ALA A 114 -7.29 -6.92 -11.80
CA ALA A 114 -6.06 -6.53 -12.48
C ALA A 114 -5.14 -5.76 -11.53
N PHE A 115 -5.68 -4.81 -10.75
CA PHE A 115 -4.92 -4.05 -9.74
C PHE A 115 -4.31 -4.96 -8.65
N VAL A 116 -5.06 -5.94 -8.16
CA VAL A 116 -4.52 -6.90 -7.17
C VAL A 116 -3.38 -7.76 -7.74
N ARG A 117 -3.32 -7.92 -9.07
CA ARG A 117 -2.24 -8.65 -9.76
C ARG A 117 -1.06 -7.75 -10.10
N SER A 118 -1.28 -6.49 -10.45
CA SER A 118 -0.19 -5.53 -10.74
C SER A 118 0.70 -5.29 -9.53
N GLU A 119 0.14 -5.17 -8.32
CA GLU A 119 0.93 -5.04 -7.08
C GLU A 119 1.87 -6.23 -6.81
N LYS A 120 1.58 -7.41 -7.39
CA LYS A 120 2.45 -8.59 -7.30
C LYS A 120 3.54 -8.59 -8.37
N SER A 121 3.30 -7.90 -9.48
CA SER A 121 4.22 -7.75 -10.60
C SER A 121 5.24 -6.64 -10.38
N GLU A 122 4.93 -5.64 -9.55
CA GLU A 122 5.83 -4.51 -9.23
C GLU A 122 7.16 -4.95 -8.59
N PHE A 123 7.26 -6.18 -8.08
CA PHE A 123 8.48 -6.75 -7.49
C PHE A 123 9.14 -7.85 -8.34
N ALA A 124 8.69 -8.07 -9.58
CA ALA A 124 9.29 -9.06 -10.47
C ALA A 124 10.55 -8.49 -11.14
N SER A 125 11.72 -9.06 -10.82
CA SER A 125 13.06 -8.57 -11.21
C SER A 125 13.36 -8.59 -12.72
N THR A 126 12.42 -8.99 -13.58
CA THR A 126 12.65 -9.22 -15.02
C THR A 126 11.53 -8.67 -15.92
N THR A 127 10.67 -7.77 -15.43
CA THR A 127 9.49 -7.31 -16.20
C THR A 127 9.68 -6.00 -16.96
N LEU A 128 10.77 -5.29 -16.75
CA LEU A 128 11.06 -4.05 -17.46
C LEU A 128 12.36 -4.21 -18.24
N ASP A 129 12.25 -4.13 -19.56
CA ASP A 129 13.40 -3.91 -20.43
C ASP A 129 13.90 -2.49 -20.16
N LEU A 130 14.83 -2.38 -19.22
CA LEU A 130 15.48 -1.11 -18.94
C LEU A 130 16.39 -0.78 -20.13
N PRO A 131 16.35 0.46 -20.65
CA PRO A 131 17.33 0.90 -21.63
C PRO A 131 18.74 0.80 -21.03
N ASP A 132 19.75 0.61 -21.89
CA ASP A 132 21.14 0.48 -21.44
C ASP A 132 21.62 1.71 -20.63
N PHE A 133 21.03 2.88 -20.89
CA PHE A 133 21.35 4.14 -20.23
C PHE A 133 20.09 5.01 -20.07
N ASP A 134 20.02 5.77 -18.98
CA ASP A 134 19.02 6.82 -18.80
C ASP A 134 19.47 8.08 -19.58
N VAL A 135 18.59 8.58 -20.45
CA VAL A 135 18.87 9.75 -21.29
C VAL A 135 19.08 10.98 -20.42
N ASP A 136 18.32 11.10 -19.33
CA ASP A 136 18.43 12.23 -18.41
C ASP A 136 19.76 12.20 -17.64
N ASP A 137 20.25 11.01 -17.26
CA ASP A 137 21.57 10.85 -16.64
C ASP A 137 22.69 11.18 -17.62
N MET A 138 22.55 10.78 -18.89
CA MET A 138 23.51 11.08 -19.95
C MET A 138 23.56 12.58 -20.28
N GLU A 139 22.41 13.24 -20.34
CA GLU A 139 22.31 14.69 -20.55
C GLU A 139 22.84 15.48 -19.35
N LEU A 140 22.63 14.98 -18.13
CA LEU A 140 23.23 15.52 -16.91
C LEU A 140 24.75 15.38 -16.92
N LEU A 141 25.27 14.24 -17.40
CA LEU A 141 26.72 14.00 -17.55
C LEU A 141 27.35 14.96 -18.56
N LEU A 142 26.61 15.33 -19.60
CA LEU A 142 27.02 16.28 -20.64
C LEU A 142 26.83 17.75 -20.22
N GLY A 143 26.15 18.00 -19.10
CA GLY A 143 25.94 19.33 -18.53
C GLY A 143 24.91 20.17 -19.28
N GLU A 144 24.06 19.54 -20.10
CA GLU A 144 23.12 20.24 -21.00
C GLU A 144 21.80 20.61 -20.32
N ALA A 145 21.31 19.80 -19.37
CA ALA A 145 20.11 20.11 -18.60
C ALA A 145 20.03 19.37 -17.26
N LEU A 146 19.45 20.02 -16.25
CA LEU A 146 18.96 19.35 -15.04
C LEU A 146 17.55 18.83 -15.32
N PRO A 147 17.22 17.57 -14.97
CA PRO A 147 15.87 17.06 -15.15
C PRO A 147 14.87 17.95 -14.37
N GLN A 148 13.79 18.38 -15.05
CA GLN A 148 12.81 19.30 -14.47
C GLN A 148 11.96 18.68 -13.37
N GLN A 149 11.91 17.35 -13.29
CA GLN A 149 11.22 16.59 -12.25
C GLN A 149 12.09 15.40 -11.84
N SER A 150 12.14 15.13 -10.54
CA SER A 150 12.81 13.91 -10.06
C SER A 150 12.04 12.68 -10.53
N MET A 151 12.75 11.62 -10.89
CA MET A 151 12.15 10.29 -11.13
C MET A 151 11.25 9.86 -9.96
N MET A 152 11.62 10.21 -8.73
CA MET A 152 10.80 9.95 -7.54
C MET A 152 9.47 10.70 -7.57
N ASP A 153 9.42 11.92 -8.10
CA ASP A 153 8.18 12.69 -8.24
C ASP A 153 7.27 12.14 -9.33
N ILE A 154 7.86 11.61 -10.41
CA ILE A 154 7.11 10.91 -11.46
C ILE A 154 6.47 9.63 -10.89
N LEU A 155 7.24 8.84 -10.14
CA LEU A 155 6.74 7.62 -9.48
C LEU A 155 5.66 7.93 -8.44
N ARG A 156 5.82 9.00 -7.65
CA ARG A 156 4.79 9.45 -6.70
C ARG A 156 3.50 9.84 -7.40
N LYS A 157 3.57 10.59 -8.49
CA LYS A 157 2.38 10.98 -9.29
C LYS A 157 1.69 9.78 -9.93
N ALA A 158 2.47 8.82 -10.45
CA ALA A 158 1.92 7.58 -10.98
C ALA A 158 1.18 6.80 -9.89
N ARG A 159 1.80 6.66 -8.72
CA ARG A 159 1.21 5.95 -7.58
C ARG A 159 -0.02 6.65 -7.00
N SER A 160 -0.04 7.98 -6.94
CA SER A 160 -1.23 8.72 -6.53
C SER A 160 -2.36 8.57 -7.54
N SER A 161 -2.04 8.63 -8.85
CA SER A 161 -3.03 8.40 -9.92
C SER A 161 -3.66 7.02 -9.83
N ASP A 162 -2.86 5.99 -9.53
CA ASP A 162 -3.38 4.63 -9.39
C ASP A 162 -4.20 4.46 -8.11
N ALA A 163 -3.82 5.10 -7.01
CA ALA A 163 -4.63 5.12 -5.79
C ALA A 163 -6.00 5.78 -6.02
N ASP A 164 -6.04 6.88 -6.78
CA ASP A 164 -7.29 7.58 -7.12
C ASP A 164 -8.21 6.72 -7.99
N LYS A 165 -7.65 6.03 -9.00
CA LYS A 165 -8.42 5.07 -9.83
C LYS A 165 -9.01 3.94 -8.99
N VAL A 166 -8.24 3.40 -8.05
CA VAL A 166 -8.73 2.33 -7.17
C VAL A 166 -9.85 2.85 -6.26
N ALA A 167 -9.72 4.08 -5.74
CA ALA A 167 -10.78 4.71 -4.95
C ALA A 167 -12.07 4.93 -5.77
N GLU A 168 -11.95 5.37 -7.03
CA GLU A 168 -13.08 5.50 -7.95
C GLU A 168 -13.78 4.16 -8.20
N LEU A 169 -13.01 3.09 -8.44
CA LEU A 169 -13.55 1.75 -8.64
C LEU A 169 -14.24 1.19 -7.39
N LEU A 170 -13.72 1.50 -6.20
CA LEU A 170 -14.38 1.12 -4.94
C LEU A 170 -15.71 1.86 -4.76
N ASN A 171 -15.75 3.16 -5.02
CA ASN A 171 -17.00 3.93 -4.97
C ASN A 171 -18.03 3.37 -5.96
N LYS A 172 -17.58 3.04 -7.18
CA LYS A 172 -18.44 2.42 -8.18
C LYS A 172 -18.94 1.04 -7.73
N ALA A 173 -18.09 0.23 -7.12
CA ALA A 173 -18.47 -1.06 -6.57
C ALA A 173 -19.53 -0.93 -5.47
N ASP A 174 -19.42 0.05 -4.58
CA ASP A 174 -20.39 0.29 -3.52
C ASP A 174 -21.77 0.66 -4.08
N ILE A 175 -21.83 1.51 -5.11
CA ILE A 175 -23.09 1.86 -5.81
C ILE A 175 -23.72 0.60 -6.41
N LEU A 176 -22.94 -0.21 -7.12
CA LEU A 176 -23.43 -1.44 -7.74
C LEU A 176 -23.92 -2.46 -6.71
N LEU A 177 -23.27 -2.54 -5.54
CA LEU A 177 -23.72 -3.40 -4.45
C LEU A 177 -25.07 -2.94 -3.90
N ILE A 178 -25.24 -1.64 -3.66
CA ILE A 178 -26.51 -1.06 -3.18
C ILE A 178 -27.64 -1.32 -4.19
N GLU A 179 -27.40 -1.09 -5.48
CA GLU A 179 -28.38 -1.36 -6.53
C GLU A 179 -28.74 -2.85 -6.60
N SER A 180 -27.75 -3.74 -6.48
CA SER A 180 -27.97 -5.18 -6.48
C SER A 180 -28.78 -5.65 -5.25
N ASP A 181 -28.53 -5.07 -4.08
CA ASP A 181 -29.26 -5.38 -2.85
C ASP A 181 -30.71 -4.89 -2.96
N HIS A 182 -30.96 -3.70 -3.51
CA HIS A 182 -32.31 -3.24 -3.79
C HIS A 182 -33.08 -4.16 -4.74
N ILE A 183 -32.45 -4.67 -5.80
CA ILE A 183 -33.09 -5.64 -6.71
C ILE A 183 -33.40 -6.96 -5.97
N ILE A 184 -32.48 -7.43 -5.13
CA ILE A 184 -32.69 -8.65 -4.35
C ILE A 184 -33.84 -8.46 -3.35
N GLU A 185 -33.86 -7.34 -2.63
CA GLU A 185 -34.90 -7.01 -1.66
C GLU A 185 -36.27 -6.88 -2.33
N THR A 186 -36.37 -6.11 -3.41
CA THR A 186 -37.63 -5.95 -4.15
C THR A 186 -38.18 -7.28 -4.62
N VAL A 187 -37.36 -8.13 -5.23
CA VAL A 187 -37.82 -9.46 -5.68
C VAL A 187 -38.20 -10.38 -4.52
N SER A 188 -37.45 -10.33 -3.40
CA SER A 188 -37.80 -11.12 -2.21
C SER A 188 -39.09 -10.65 -1.54
N GLY A 189 -39.38 -9.34 -1.57
CA GLY A 189 -40.60 -8.74 -1.02
C GLY A 189 -41.86 -9.09 -1.80
N TYR A 190 -41.76 -9.46 -3.08
CA TYR A 190 -42.88 -9.95 -3.90
C TYR A 190 -43.18 -11.46 -3.72
N THR A 191 -42.41 -12.19 -2.89
CA THR A 191 -42.57 -13.64 -2.68
C THR A 191 -43.32 -14.02 -1.39
N PHE A 192 -44.30 -13.21 -0.97
CA PHE A 192 -45.28 -13.55 0.08
C PHE A 192 -46.71 -13.38 -0.40
#